data_AF-A0A853IAU5-F1
#
_entry.id   AF-A0A853IAU5-F1
#
_cell.length_a   1.000
_cell.length_b   1.000
_cell.length_c   1.000
_cell.angle_alpha   90.00
_cell.angle_beta   90.00
_cell.angle_gamma   90.00
#
_symmetry.space_group_name_H-M   'P 1'
#
loop_
_entity.id
_entity.type
_entity.pdbx_description
1 polymer ?
#
loop_
_entity_poly.entity_id
_entity_poly.type
_entity_poly.pdbx_seq_one_letter_code
_entity_poly.pdbx_strand_id
1 'polypeptide(L)'
;MSDNQYQVTLTGKLAGSTHLEQAATEFAQLFKTSPDVAKQTLQKGPVTIKKNINKTAAMKIRNALDKIGIGCRILTAQEAAAELAALAQQKKIQIEKAPSSSTSIDSTPIASTTIDSYEPPADHPGLQFKIEGKPDYSFVTVQLPANRTLKVEASAMATMDTHIEMKTKLKGGLGRFVTGESIFINEFTAAHGPGEIGIAPGAPGDMAHIYLDGDILYLQNSAFVASAMSVNIESKWQGFTKGFFSGENLFLIRASGKGDLWFNSYGAIIEIDVQGNYVVDTGNIVAFTEQLDYKISKVGGYKSLFFSGEGFVCRFSGQGKVWIQTRGVDAFAWWAHAYRPSRSSG
;
A
#
# COMPACT_ATOMS: atom_id res chain seq x y z
N MET A 1 29.63 8.41 23.09
CA MET A 1 28.58 9.15 22.34
C MET A 1 28.58 8.62 20.92
N SER A 2 27.43 8.20 20.38
CA SER A 2 27.38 7.60 19.04
C SER A 2 27.64 8.65 17.96
N ASP A 3 28.74 8.50 17.22
CA ASP A 3 29.19 9.40 16.14
C ASP A 3 28.26 9.39 14.89
N ASN A 4 27.18 8.59 14.93
CA ASN A 4 26.24 8.36 13.82
C ASN A 4 25.05 9.33 13.88
N GLN A 5 25.28 10.61 13.60
CA GLN A 5 24.24 11.66 13.65
C GLN A 5 23.92 12.31 12.29
N TYR A 6 24.59 11.88 11.21
CA TYR A 6 24.46 12.51 9.90
C TYR A 6 23.62 11.68 8.93
N GLN A 7 23.04 12.38 7.96
CA GLN A 7 22.32 11.81 6.83
C GLN A 7 22.69 12.53 5.52
N VAL A 8 22.62 11.81 4.41
CA VAL A 8 22.86 12.34 3.06
C VAL A 8 21.53 12.49 2.35
N THR A 9 21.20 13.72 1.98
CA THR A 9 19.95 14.07 1.29
C THR A 9 20.28 14.63 -0.09
N LEU A 10 19.77 13.99 -1.13
CA LEU A 10 19.86 14.49 -2.50
C LEU A 10 19.04 15.76 -2.63
N THR A 11 19.56 16.76 -3.33
CA THR A 11 18.86 18.04 -3.51
C THR A 11 17.87 18.02 -4.68
N GLY A 12 17.96 16.99 -5.54
CA GLY A 12 17.26 16.95 -6.84
C GLY A 12 17.90 17.83 -7.92
N LYS A 13 19.01 18.51 -7.61
CA LYS A 13 19.76 19.33 -8.58
C LYS A 13 20.94 18.53 -9.13
N LEU A 14 21.12 18.59 -10.44
CA LEU A 14 22.31 18.10 -11.13
C LEU A 14 23.26 19.27 -11.41
N ALA A 15 24.56 19.00 -11.41
CA ALA A 15 25.58 20.00 -11.68
C ALA A 15 25.65 20.31 -13.19
N GLY A 16 25.64 21.60 -13.55
CA GLY A 16 26.00 22.11 -14.88
C GLY A 16 25.46 21.29 -16.07
N SER A 17 26.38 20.60 -16.76
CA SER A 17 26.17 19.82 -18.00
C SER A 17 25.81 18.34 -17.78
N THR A 18 25.60 17.90 -16.53
CA THR A 18 25.29 16.50 -16.23
C THR A 18 23.88 16.14 -16.70
N HIS A 19 23.78 15.19 -17.63
CA HIS A 19 22.50 14.67 -18.11
C HIS A 19 21.88 13.67 -17.12
N LEU A 20 20.57 13.77 -16.90
CA LEU A 20 19.83 12.95 -15.94
C LEU A 20 19.98 11.44 -16.19
N GLU A 21 19.97 10.99 -17.45
CA GLU A 21 20.10 9.57 -17.80
C GLU A 21 21.48 9.01 -17.43
N GLN A 22 22.53 9.81 -17.65
CA GLN A 22 23.90 9.46 -17.27
C GLN A 22 24.04 9.42 -15.75
N ALA A 23 23.58 10.47 -15.05
CA ALA A 23 23.60 10.53 -13.59
C ALA A 23 22.82 9.37 -12.96
N ALA A 24 21.66 9.01 -13.51
CA ALA A 24 20.86 7.88 -13.03
C ALA A 24 21.59 6.55 -13.20
N THR A 25 22.29 6.35 -14.31
CA THR A 25 23.06 5.12 -14.56
C THR A 25 24.24 4.98 -13.60
N GLU A 26 24.99 6.06 -13.39
CA GLU A 26 26.14 6.06 -12.47
C GLU A 26 25.69 5.95 -11.00
N PHE A 27 24.59 6.60 -10.63
CA PHE A 27 23.96 6.44 -9.32
C PHE A 27 23.47 5.00 -9.10
N ALA A 28 22.85 4.39 -10.11
CA ALA A 28 22.39 3.01 -10.06
C ALA A 28 23.53 2.04 -9.76
N GLN A 29 24.70 2.23 -10.37
CA GLN A 29 25.90 1.44 -10.09
C GLN A 29 26.43 1.68 -8.67
N LEU A 30 26.52 2.94 -8.25
CA LEU A 30 27.07 3.33 -6.95
C LEU A 30 26.25 2.77 -5.77
N PHE A 31 24.92 2.72 -5.94
CA PHE A 31 23.99 2.26 -4.90
C PHE A 31 23.39 0.87 -5.17
N LYS A 32 23.85 0.18 -6.22
CA LYS A 32 23.36 -1.16 -6.62
C LYS A 32 21.83 -1.21 -6.76
N THR A 33 21.27 -0.25 -7.50
CA THR A 33 19.83 -0.17 -7.82
C THR A 33 19.63 -0.16 -9.34
N SER A 34 18.37 -0.13 -9.81
CA SER A 34 18.08 -0.02 -11.24
C SER A 34 18.17 1.44 -11.72
N PRO A 35 18.51 1.69 -13.00
CA PRO A 35 18.50 3.04 -13.58
C PRO A 35 17.15 3.75 -13.43
N ASP A 36 16.03 3.02 -13.52
CA ASP A 36 14.69 3.59 -13.38
C ASP A 36 14.42 4.10 -11.97
N VAL A 37 14.79 3.31 -10.95
CA VAL A 37 14.67 3.72 -9.54
C VAL A 37 15.60 4.88 -9.23
N ALA A 38 16.83 4.86 -9.77
CA ALA A 38 17.78 5.97 -9.65
C ALA A 38 17.23 7.26 -10.26
N LYS A 39 16.70 7.20 -11.48
CA LYS A 39 16.10 8.35 -12.17
C LYS A 39 14.93 8.92 -11.39
N GLN A 40 14.00 8.07 -10.94
CA GLN A 40 12.86 8.51 -10.14
C GLN A 40 13.30 9.15 -8.82
N THR A 41 14.33 8.59 -8.18
CA THR A 41 14.89 9.12 -6.92
C THR A 41 15.53 10.50 -7.12
N LEU A 42 16.26 10.69 -8.23
CA LEU A 42 16.90 11.97 -8.55
C LEU A 42 15.88 13.06 -8.89
N GLN A 43 14.76 12.71 -9.53
CA GLN A 43 13.70 13.65 -9.89
C GLN A 43 12.82 14.06 -8.70
N LYS A 44 12.70 13.22 -7.67
CA LYS A 44 11.85 13.46 -6.48
C LYS A 44 12.45 14.40 -5.43
N GLY A 45 13.64 14.96 -5.65
CA GLY A 45 14.38 15.71 -4.64
C GLY A 45 13.57 16.80 -3.93
N PRO A 46 13.78 17.04 -2.62
CA PRO A 46 14.82 16.44 -1.77
C PRO A 46 14.47 15.04 -1.22
N VAL A 47 15.43 14.10 -1.28
CA VAL A 47 15.26 12.71 -0.81
C VAL A 47 16.47 12.23 -0.01
N THR A 48 16.24 11.70 1.20
CA THR A 48 17.31 11.13 2.03
C THR A 48 17.64 9.70 1.63
N ILE A 49 18.89 9.46 1.25
CA ILE A 49 19.36 8.15 0.74
C ILE A 49 20.15 7.34 1.78
N LYS A 50 20.64 7.99 2.84
CA LYS A 50 21.35 7.32 3.93
C LYS A 50 21.18 8.12 5.22
N LYS A 51 20.88 7.42 6.32
CA LYS A 51 20.70 7.99 7.67
C LYS A 51 21.62 7.29 8.67
N ASN A 52 21.81 7.92 9.83
CA ASN A 52 22.53 7.36 10.98
C ASN A 52 23.95 6.91 10.63
N ILE A 53 24.69 7.75 9.90
CA ILE A 53 26.08 7.51 9.54
C ILE A 53 26.99 8.56 10.20
N ASN A 54 28.24 8.18 10.43
CA ASN A 54 29.25 9.14 10.87
C ASN A 54 29.65 10.10 9.75
N LYS A 55 30.28 11.22 10.14
CA LYS A 55 30.67 12.30 9.23
C LYS A 55 31.59 11.82 8.12
N THR A 56 32.53 10.92 8.42
CA THR A 56 33.49 10.36 7.45
C THR A 56 32.79 9.56 6.37
N ALA A 57 31.81 8.72 6.73
CA ALA A 57 31.00 7.96 5.79
C ALA A 57 30.10 8.89 4.95
N ALA A 58 29.52 9.92 5.56
CA ALA A 58 28.71 10.91 4.85
C ALA A 58 29.53 11.67 3.79
N MET A 59 30.76 12.07 4.15
CA MET A 59 31.69 12.75 3.23
C MET A 59 32.12 11.84 2.08
N LYS A 60 32.35 10.54 2.32
CA LYS A 60 32.64 9.58 1.25
C LYS A 60 31.50 9.48 0.24
N ILE A 61 30.27 9.42 0.73
CA ILE A 61 29.07 9.37 -0.13
C ILE A 61 28.92 10.68 -0.90
N ARG A 62 29.06 11.83 -0.25
CA ARG A 62 29.03 13.15 -0.91
C ARG A 62 30.06 13.24 -2.03
N ASN A 63 31.32 12.89 -1.76
CA ASN A 63 32.37 12.94 -2.76
C ASN A 63 32.12 11.99 -3.95
N ALA A 64 31.46 10.86 -3.73
CA ALA A 64 31.07 9.95 -4.81
C ALA A 64 29.93 10.53 -5.66
N LEU A 65 28.97 11.22 -5.05
CA LEU A 65 27.86 11.89 -5.73
C LEU A 65 28.31 13.14 -6.50
N ASP A 66 29.23 13.92 -5.93
CA ASP A 66 29.79 15.11 -6.58
C ASP A 66 30.53 14.75 -7.88
N LYS A 67 31.26 13.62 -7.88
CA LYS A 67 31.97 13.12 -9.08
C LYS A 67 31.05 12.79 -10.25
N ILE A 68 29.82 12.40 -9.95
CA ILE A 68 28.81 12.04 -10.95
C ILE A 68 27.79 13.17 -11.17
N GLY A 69 28.11 14.38 -10.68
CA GLY A 69 27.34 15.59 -10.89
C GLY A 69 26.01 15.65 -10.13
N ILE A 70 25.85 14.88 -9.05
CA ILE A 70 24.61 14.82 -8.27
C ILE A 70 24.74 15.66 -7.01
N GLY A 71 23.95 16.72 -6.90
CA GLY A 71 23.93 17.57 -5.72
C GLY A 71 23.35 16.85 -4.51
N CYS A 72 24.08 16.90 -3.38
CA CYS A 72 23.59 16.41 -2.10
C CYS A 72 24.01 17.31 -0.94
N ARG A 73 23.30 17.16 0.18
CA ARG A 73 23.57 17.84 1.44
C ARG A 73 23.78 16.80 2.53
N ILE A 74 24.77 17.07 3.39
CA ILE A 74 24.96 16.33 4.63
C ILE A 74 24.28 17.13 5.72
N LEU A 75 23.28 16.54 6.35
CA LEU A 75 22.49 17.17 7.42
C LEU A 75 22.56 16.31 8.66
N THR A 76 22.52 16.92 9.83
CA THR A 76 22.11 16.26 11.06
C THR A 76 20.61 15.97 11.04
N ALA A 77 20.15 15.09 11.93
CA ALA A 77 18.71 14.81 12.07
C ALA A 77 17.90 16.08 12.38
N GLN A 78 18.47 17.01 13.16
CA GLN A 78 17.82 18.27 13.53
C GLN A 78 17.74 19.25 12.35
N GLU A 79 18.82 19.40 11.58
CA GLU A 79 18.84 20.27 10.38
C GLU A 79 17.88 19.75 9.30
N ALA A 80 17.80 18.43 9.11
CA ALA A 80 16.89 17.82 8.16
C ALA A 80 15.42 18.03 8.52
N ALA A 81 15.07 17.92 9.80
CA ALA A 81 13.73 18.21 10.29
C ALA A 81 13.36 19.69 10.09
N ALA A 82 14.31 20.61 10.31
CA ALA A 82 14.11 22.03 10.06
C ALA A 82 13.89 22.36 8.57
N GLU A 83 14.64 21.74 7.64
CA GLU A 83 14.45 21.95 6.21
C GLU A 83 13.10 21.42 5.71
N LEU A 84 12.66 20.25 6.19
CA LEU A 84 11.35 19.70 5.86
C LEU A 84 10.21 20.60 6.36
N ALA A 85 10.33 21.14 7.58
CA ALA A 85 9.37 22.09 8.12
C ALA A 85 9.30 23.40 7.31
N ALA A 86 10.46 23.94 6.92
CA ALA A 86 10.53 25.15 6.09
C ALA A 86 9.92 24.96 4.68
N LEU A 87 10.15 23.80 4.06
CA LEU A 87 9.56 23.44 2.75
C LEU A 87 8.04 23.26 2.84
N ALA A 88 7.54 22.66 3.93
CA ALA A 88 6.10 22.53 4.17
C ALA A 88 5.44 23.90 4.35
N GLN A 89 6.11 24.83 5.04
CA GLN A 89 5.61 26.19 5.25
C GLN A 89 5.62 27.03 3.96
N GLN A 90 6.64 26.90 3.10
CA GLN A 90 6.66 27.56 1.78
C GLN A 90 5.57 27.05 0.83
N LYS A 91 5.28 25.74 0.83
CA LYS A 91 4.16 25.18 0.04
C LYS A 91 2.81 25.69 0.53
N LYS A 92 2.64 25.90 1.83
CA LYS A 92 1.40 26.46 2.42
C LYS A 92 1.14 27.90 1.94
N ILE A 93 2.20 28.73 1.85
CA ILE A 93 2.11 30.14 1.39
C ILE A 93 1.78 30.26 -0.11
N GLN A 94 2.15 29.28 -0.96
CA GLN A 94 1.80 29.29 -2.39
C GLN A 94 0.33 28.97 -2.66
N ILE A 95 -0.35 28.25 -1.77
CA ILE A 95 -1.75 27.84 -1.94
C ILE A 95 -2.71 29.01 -1.62
N GLU A 96 -2.32 29.95 -0.74
CA GLU A 96 -3.14 31.11 -0.35
C GLU A 96 -3.15 32.26 -1.36
N LYS A 97 -2.36 32.22 -2.45
CA LYS A 97 -2.26 33.30 -3.45
C LYS A 97 -3.02 33.08 -4.76
N ALA A 98 -3.86 32.05 -4.87
CA ALA A 98 -4.74 31.90 -6.03
C ALA A 98 -5.93 32.88 -5.93
N PRO A 99 -6.29 33.61 -7.00
CA PRO A 99 -7.31 34.65 -6.92
C PRO A 99 -8.71 34.04 -6.72
N SER A 100 -9.41 34.54 -5.69
CA SER A 100 -10.82 34.28 -5.45
C SER A 100 -11.67 35.11 -6.40
N SER A 101 -12.24 34.50 -7.44
CA SER A 101 -13.39 35.06 -8.14
C SER A 101 -14.67 34.64 -7.42
N SER A 102 -15.24 35.55 -6.62
CA SER A 102 -16.57 35.39 -6.06
C SER A 102 -17.61 35.68 -7.15
N THR A 103 -18.41 34.67 -7.47
CA THR A 103 -19.71 34.88 -8.10
C THR A 103 -20.70 34.12 -7.24
N SER A 104 -21.66 34.85 -6.66
CA SER A 104 -22.73 34.30 -5.83
C SER A 104 -23.56 33.35 -6.68
N ILE A 105 -23.40 32.04 -6.44
CA ILE A 105 -24.32 31.03 -6.96
C ILE A 105 -25.43 30.87 -5.94
N ASP A 106 -26.62 31.19 -6.41
CA ASP A 106 -27.92 31.00 -5.77
C ASP A 106 -28.01 29.61 -5.14
N SER A 107 -28.25 29.55 -3.83
CA SER A 107 -28.31 28.31 -3.06
C SER A 107 -29.65 27.63 -3.29
N THR A 108 -29.81 27.03 -4.46
CA THR A 108 -30.74 25.91 -4.62
C THR A 108 -30.08 24.67 -4.01
N PRO A 109 -30.75 23.87 -3.16
CA PRO A 109 -30.13 22.66 -2.63
C PRO A 109 -29.79 21.76 -3.81
N ILE A 110 -28.49 21.58 -4.06
CA ILE A 110 -28.03 20.51 -4.94
C ILE A 110 -28.49 19.23 -4.24
N ALA A 111 -29.48 18.55 -4.83
CA ALA A 111 -29.95 17.27 -4.37
C ALA A 111 -28.73 16.40 -4.05
N SER A 112 -28.63 15.88 -2.82
CA SER A 112 -27.55 14.98 -2.46
C SER A 112 -27.64 13.79 -3.41
N THR A 113 -26.73 13.72 -4.36
CA THR A 113 -26.54 12.51 -5.14
C THR A 113 -26.01 11.49 -4.14
N THR A 114 -26.88 10.62 -3.65
CA THR A 114 -26.53 9.57 -2.71
C THR A 114 -25.51 8.67 -3.41
N ILE A 115 -24.23 8.82 -3.07
CA ILE A 115 -23.25 7.79 -3.38
C ILE A 115 -23.66 6.59 -2.55
N ASP A 116 -23.82 5.43 -3.18
CA ASP A 116 -24.12 4.21 -2.45
C ASP A 116 -23.06 4.00 -1.36
N SER A 117 -23.55 3.96 -0.12
CA SER A 117 -22.72 3.88 1.07
C SER A 117 -23.12 2.68 1.91
N TYR A 118 -22.14 2.05 2.53
CA TYR A 118 -22.34 1.02 3.55
C TYR A 118 -21.89 1.56 4.91
N GLU A 119 -22.79 1.52 5.87
CA GLU A 119 -22.51 1.75 7.29
C GLU A 119 -22.79 0.44 8.05
N PRO A 120 -22.03 0.11 9.10
CA PRO A 120 -22.31 -1.07 9.90
C PRO A 120 -23.66 -0.92 10.63
N PRO A 121 -24.34 -2.03 10.93
CA PRO A 121 -25.55 -2.01 11.76
C PRO A 121 -25.35 -1.29 13.11
N ALA A 122 -26.43 -0.74 13.68
CA ALA A 122 -26.35 0.02 14.94
C ALA A 122 -25.82 -0.81 16.13
N ASP A 123 -25.99 -2.13 16.11
CA ASP A 123 -25.52 -3.08 17.11
C ASP A 123 -24.11 -3.63 16.83
N HIS A 124 -23.41 -3.09 15.81
CA HIS A 124 -22.06 -3.48 15.47
C HIS A 124 -21.09 -3.30 16.66
N PRO A 125 -20.38 -4.36 17.08
CA PRO A 125 -19.53 -4.33 18.28
C PRO A 125 -18.17 -3.64 18.07
N GLY A 126 -17.86 -3.19 16.85
CA GLY A 126 -16.59 -2.59 16.48
C GLY A 126 -16.60 -1.07 16.42
N LEU A 127 -15.76 -0.53 15.54
CA LEU A 127 -15.67 0.89 15.25
C LEU A 127 -16.84 1.35 14.38
N GLN A 128 -17.22 2.62 14.51
CA GLN A 128 -18.14 3.25 13.56
C GLN A 128 -17.38 3.60 12.28
N PHE A 129 -17.95 3.31 11.12
CA PHE A 129 -17.33 3.62 9.83
C PHE A 129 -18.37 3.75 8.72
N LYS A 130 -17.94 4.31 7.59
CA LYS A 130 -18.75 4.40 6.37
C LYS A 130 -17.87 4.06 5.17
N ILE A 131 -18.31 3.13 4.33
CA ILE A 131 -17.68 2.81 3.05
C ILE A 131 -18.49 3.47 1.93
N GLU A 132 -17.83 4.23 1.07
CA GLU A 132 -18.44 4.93 -0.06
C GLU A 132 -17.70 4.58 -1.37
N GLY A 133 -18.35 4.82 -2.51
CA GLY A 133 -17.71 4.64 -3.83
C GLY A 133 -17.60 3.17 -4.28
N LYS A 134 -18.35 2.26 -3.65
CA LYS A 134 -18.45 0.86 -4.09
C LYS A 134 -19.20 0.77 -5.43
N PRO A 135 -18.88 -0.22 -6.30
CA PRO A 135 -17.72 -1.12 -6.24
C PRO A 135 -16.48 -0.55 -6.94
N ASP A 136 -16.53 0.69 -7.44
CA ASP A 136 -15.56 1.19 -8.42
C ASP A 136 -14.25 1.65 -7.77
N TYR A 137 -14.35 2.50 -6.73
CA TYR A 137 -13.22 3.15 -6.06
C TYR A 137 -13.56 3.38 -4.59
N SER A 138 -13.63 2.29 -3.85
CA SER A 138 -14.04 2.29 -2.46
C SER A 138 -13.15 3.16 -1.56
N PHE A 139 -13.80 3.89 -0.65
CA PHE A 139 -13.18 4.72 0.37
C PHE A 139 -13.85 4.40 1.71
N VAL A 140 -13.07 4.17 2.77
CA VAL A 140 -13.63 3.98 4.11
C VAL A 140 -13.22 5.11 5.04
N THR A 141 -14.22 5.72 5.66
CA THR A 141 -14.06 6.69 6.75
C THR A 141 -14.32 5.96 8.06
N VAL A 142 -13.34 5.91 8.96
CA VAL A 142 -13.42 5.24 10.26
C VAL A 142 -13.36 6.28 11.37
N GLN A 143 -14.31 6.19 12.31
CA GLN A 143 -14.28 6.99 13.53
C GLN A 143 -13.53 6.27 14.63
N LEU A 144 -12.42 6.86 15.08
CA LEU A 144 -11.57 6.34 16.14
C LEU A 144 -11.91 7.02 17.47
N PRO A 145 -12.32 6.25 18.50
CA PRO A 145 -12.43 6.78 19.85
C PRO A 145 -11.08 7.28 20.38
N ALA A 146 -11.12 8.17 21.36
CA ALA A 146 -9.92 8.71 21.98
C ALA A 146 -8.96 7.60 22.47
N ASN A 147 -7.69 7.76 22.14
CA ASN A 147 -6.58 6.84 22.45
C ASN A 147 -6.73 5.43 21.86
N ARG A 148 -7.62 5.23 20.88
CA ARG A 148 -7.68 3.99 20.11
C ARG A 148 -6.74 4.04 18.92
N THR A 149 -6.22 2.87 18.58
CA THR A 149 -5.30 2.68 17.48
C THR A 149 -5.92 1.77 16.42
N LEU A 150 -5.69 2.09 15.16
CA LEU A 150 -6.09 1.32 13.98
C LEU A 150 -4.85 0.89 13.20
N LYS A 151 -4.82 -0.35 12.72
CA LYS A 151 -3.82 -0.81 11.75
C LYS A 151 -4.33 -0.48 10.36
N VAL A 152 -3.48 0.10 9.53
CA VAL A 152 -3.82 0.47 8.14
C VAL A 152 -2.66 0.08 7.22
N GLU A 153 -2.98 -0.39 6.03
CA GLU A 153 -2.03 -0.64 4.95
C GLU A 153 -1.20 0.62 4.67
N ALA A 154 0.10 0.44 4.47
CA ALA A 154 0.97 1.55 4.14
C ALA A 154 0.53 2.23 2.83
N SER A 155 0.52 3.56 2.84
CA SER A 155 0.11 4.40 1.71
C SER A 155 -1.39 4.40 1.40
N ALA A 156 -2.23 3.70 2.17
CA ALA A 156 -3.68 3.72 1.99
C ALA A 156 -4.39 4.87 2.74
N MET A 157 -3.73 5.50 3.72
CA MET A 157 -4.31 6.67 4.41
C MET A 157 -4.42 7.85 3.43
N ALA A 158 -5.64 8.38 3.29
CA ALA A 158 -5.97 9.47 2.39
C ALA A 158 -6.28 10.77 3.15
N THR A 159 -7.04 10.67 4.24
CA THR A 159 -7.37 11.80 5.13
C THR A 159 -7.24 11.37 6.59
N MET A 160 -6.92 12.30 7.47
CA MET A 160 -7.01 12.09 8.92
C MET A 160 -7.13 13.43 9.64
N ASP A 161 -7.75 13.42 10.82
CA ASP A 161 -7.68 14.56 11.71
C ASP A 161 -6.24 14.83 12.17
N THR A 162 -5.96 16.11 12.46
CA THR A 162 -4.60 16.58 12.74
C THR A 162 -3.97 16.01 14.02
N HIS A 163 -4.78 15.52 14.95
CA HIS A 163 -4.35 14.86 16.20
C HIS A 163 -4.22 13.34 16.07
N ILE A 164 -4.42 12.76 14.89
CA ILE A 164 -4.13 11.34 14.66
C ILE A 164 -2.62 11.17 14.43
N GLU A 165 -1.99 10.39 15.30
CA GLU A 165 -0.56 10.11 15.27
C GLU A 165 -0.28 8.79 14.54
N MET A 166 0.65 8.80 13.59
CA MET A 166 1.08 7.63 12.84
C MET A 166 2.39 7.05 13.39
N LYS A 167 2.42 5.73 13.60
CA LYS A 167 3.62 4.96 13.88
C LYS A 167 3.79 3.85 12.86
N THR A 168 4.84 3.93 12.03
CA THR A 168 5.17 2.87 11.08
C THR A 168 5.81 1.69 11.80
N LYS A 169 5.24 0.49 11.64
CA LYS A 169 5.87 -0.76 12.05
C LYS A 169 6.33 -1.55 10.83
N LEU A 170 7.63 -1.51 10.55
CA LEU A 170 8.25 -2.42 9.59
C LEU A 170 8.30 -3.83 10.20
N LYS A 171 7.29 -4.66 9.92
CA LYS A 171 7.36 -6.10 10.19
C LYS A 171 8.09 -6.80 9.04
N GLY A 172 9.42 -6.82 9.08
CA GLY A 172 10.27 -7.52 8.10
C GLY A 172 11.46 -6.69 7.64
N GLY A 173 12.64 -7.32 7.50
CA GLY A 173 13.86 -6.65 7.03
C GLY A 173 13.77 -6.16 5.58
N LEU A 174 14.69 -5.27 5.18
CA LEU A 174 14.75 -4.64 3.85
C LEU A 174 14.67 -5.63 2.66
N GLY A 175 15.08 -6.89 2.84
CA GLY A 175 15.08 -7.90 1.78
C GLY A 175 13.67 -8.30 1.28
N ARG A 176 12.61 -8.11 2.07
CA ARG A 176 11.24 -8.48 1.70
C ARG A 176 10.49 -7.40 0.91
N PHE A 177 11.07 -6.19 0.80
CA PHE A 177 10.56 -5.10 -0.04
C PHE A 177 10.70 -5.42 -1.53
N VAL A 178 11.65 -6.28 -1.89
CA VAL A 178 12.00 -6.63 -3.27
C VAL A 178 11.13 -7.76 -3.83
N THR A 179 10.53 -8.60 -2.96
CA THR A 179 9.79 -9.81 -3.37
C THR A 179 8.28 -9.63 -3.41
N GLY A 180 7.72 -8.47 -3.03
CA GLY A 180 6.26 -8.25 -2.97
C GLY A 180 5.51 -8.98 -1.84
N GLU A 181 6.18 -9.90 -1.14
CA GLU A 181 5.61 -10.75 -0.09
C GLU A 181 5.45 -10.08 1.30
N SER A 182 5.66 -8.77 1.43
CA SER A 182 5.62 -8.06 2.72
C SER A 182 4.38 -7.21 2.84
N ILE A 183 3.60 -7.40 3.92
CA ILE A 183 2.57 -6.43 4.31
C ILE A 183 3.27 -5.29 5.06
N PHE A 184 3.05 -4.05 4.63
CA PHE A 184 3.47 -2.87 5.37
C PHE A 184 2.26 -2.31 6.11
N ILE A 185 2.31 -2.30 7.44
CA ILE A 185 1.22 -1.84 8.29
C ILE A 185 1.69 -0.62 9.09
N ASN A 186 0.93 0.46 9.01
CA ASN A 186 1.04 1.63 9.87
C ASN A 186 0.00 1.54 10.99
N GLU A 187 0.35 2.03 12.18
CA GLU A 187 -0.57 2.19 13.30
C GLU A 187 -0.95 3.66 13.44
N PHE A 188 -2.24 3.96 13.38
CA PHE A 188 -2.79 5.32 13.52
C PHE A 188 -3.54 5.42 14.84
N THR A 189 -3.18 6.36 15.70
CA THR A 189 -3.75 6.53 17.05
C THR A 189 -4.41 7.90 17.17
N ALA A 190 -5.68 7.94 17.57
CA ALA A 190 -6.38 9.20 17.85
C ALA A 190 -5.91 9.77 19.20
N ALA A 191 -4.88 10.63 19.17
CA ALA A 191 -4.30 11.18 20.38
C ALA A 191 -5.16 12.33 20.91
N HIS A 192 -5.31 12.42 22.24
CA HIS A 192 -5.96 13.55 22.92
C HIS A 192 -7.47 13.76 22.65
N GLY A 193 -8.12 12.90 21.85
CA GLY A 193 -9.56 12.98 21.57
C GLY A 193 -10.00 11.96 20.52
N PRO A 194 -11.32 11.79 20.29
CA PRO A 194 -11.81 11.04 19.14
C PRO A 194 -11.37 11.71 17.84
N GLY A 195 -11.19 10.96 16.77
CA GLY A 195 -10.81 11.50 15.47
C GLY A 195 -11.21 10.61 14.31
N GLU A 196 -11.17 11.20 13.12
CA GLU A 196 -11.56 10.55 11.88
C GLU A 196 -10.34 10.19 11.02
N ILE A 197 -10.35 9.00 10.41
CA ILE A 197 -9.37 8.60 9.40
C ILE A 197 -10.09 8.07 8.14
N GLY A 198 -9.72 8.61 6.99
CA GLY A 198 -10.17 8.16 5.67
C GLY A 198 -9.09 7.35 4.95
N ILE A 199 -9.48 6.20 4.42
CA ILE A 199 -8.59 5.18 3.86
C ILE A 199 -9.05 4.86 2.42
N ALA A 200 -8.13 5.02 1.47
CA ALA A 200 -8.30 4.71 0.06
C ALA A 200 -7.25 3.65 -0.33
N PRO A 201 -7.63 2.40 -0.59
CA PRO A 201 -6.70 1.35 -1.01
C PRO A 201 -6.00 1.70 -2.33
N GLY A 202 -4.78 1.19 -2.52
CA GLY A 202 -4.00 1.48 -3.72
C GLY A 202 -4.56 0.85 -5.01
N ALA A 203 -5.24 -0.29 -4.90
CA ALA A 203 -5.84 -0.96 -6.06
C ALA A 203 -7.22 -0.36 -6.37
N PRO A 204 -7.51 -0.02 -7.65
CA PRO A 204 -8.84 0.39 -8.09
C PRO A 204 -9.87 -0.73 -7.88
N GLY A 205 -10.82 -0.53 -6.98
CA GLY A 205 -11.89 -1.50 -6.79
C GLY A 205 -12.67 -1.32 -5.52
N ASP A 206 -13.26 -2.43 -5.11
CA ASP A 206 -14.23 -2.51 -4.04
C ASP A 206 -13.60 -2.86 -2.69
N MET A 207 -14.34 -2.63 -1.61
CA MET A 207 -13.93 -2.92 -0.24
C MET A 207 -15.05 -3.63 0.52
N ALA A 208 -14.67 -4.66 1.27
CA ALA A 208 -15.54 -5.36 2.19
C ALA A 208 -15.05 -5.20 3.63
N HIS A 209 -15.98 -5.43 4.55
CA HIS A 209 -15.75 -5.41 6.00
C HIS A 209 -16.27 -6.72 6.59
N ILE A 210 -15.51 -7.25 7.54
CA ILE A 210 -15.93 -8.36 8.41
C ILE A 210 -15.52 -8.01 9.84
N TYR A 211 -16.44 -8.21 10.79
CA TYR A 211 -16.07 -8.26 12.20
C TYR A 211 -15.67 -9.69 12.57
N LEU A 212 -14.42 -9.89 12.96
CA LEU A 212 -13.96 -11.18 13.48
C LEU A 212 -14.38 -11.33 14.94
N ASP A 213 -14.89 -12.50 15.34
CA ASP A 213 -15.14 -12.84 16.74
C ASP A 213 -14.57 -14.21 17.11
N GLY A 214 -13.25 -14.34 16.98
CA GLY A 214 -12.53 -15.60 17.21
C GLY A 214 -12.29 -16.40 15.93
N ASP A 215 -13.09 -16.15 14.89
CA ASP A 215 -12.92 -16.73 13.56
C ASP A 215 -11.61 -16.30 12.89
N ILE A 216 -11.17 -17.13 11.94
CA ILE A 216 -10.02 -16.87 11.09
C ILE A 216 -10.49 -16.56 9.67
N LEU A 217 -9.91 -15.51 9.09
CA LEU A 217 -10.01 -15.21 7.67
C LEU A 217 -8.63 -15.29 7.02
N TYR A 218 -8.53 -15.98 5.89
CA TYR A 218 -7.36 -15.95 5.04
C TYR A 218 -7.57 -14.88 3.96
N LEU A 219 -6.55 -14.06 3.71
CA LEU A 219 -6.58 -13.03 2.66
C LEU A 219 -5.37 -13.17 1.75
N GLN A 220 -5.51 -12.77 0.49
CA GLN A 220 -4.33 -12.40 -0.28
C GLN A 220 -3.69 -11.17 0.39
N ASN A 221 -2.36 -11.14 0.47
CA ASN A 221 -1.66 -10.06 1.18
C ASN A 221 -1.99 -8.66 0.66
N SER A 222 -2.19 -8.52 -0.65
CA SER A 222 -2.54 -7.27 -1.32
C SER A 222 -3.99 -6.83 -1.08
N ALA A 223 -4.82 -7.68 -0.45
CA ALA A 223 -6.20 -7.35 -0.12
C ALA A 223 -6.33 -6.68 1.26
N PHE A 224 -5.32 -6.72 2.12
CA PHE A 224 -5.42 -6.12 3.46
C PHE A 224 -5.49 -4.59 3.38
N VAL A 225 -6.53 -3.98 3.97
CA VAL A 225 -6.68 -2.52 4.03
C VAL A 225 -6.46 -2.00 5.46
N ALA A 226 -7.25 -2.48 6.41
CA ALA A 226 -7.19 -2.01 7.79
C ALA A 226 -7.71 -3.05 8.77
N SER A 227 -7.32 -2.95 10.04
CA SER A 227 -7.92 -3.75 11.10
C SER A 227 -7.79 -3.15 12.49
N ALA A 228 -8.64 -3.59 13.40
CA ALA A 228 -8.50 -3.30 14.82
C ALA A 228 -7.18 -3.87 15.38
N MET A 229 -6.68 -3.26 16.46
CA MET A 229 -5.44 -3.73 17.11
C MET A 229 -5.51 -5.17 17.62
N SER A 230 -6.70 -5.65 17.98
CA SER A 230 -6.98 -7.01 18.45
C SER A 230 -7.05 -8.06 17.35
N VAL A 231 -7.04 -7.66 16.07
CA VAL A 231 -6.90 -8.59 14.93
C VAL A 231 -5.42 -8.85 14.64
N ASN A 232 -4.95 -10.07 14.88
CA ASN A 232 -3.60 -10.49 14.56
C ASN A 232 -3.47 -10.80 13.06
N ILE A 233 -2.46 -10.21 12.42
CA ILE A 233 -2.15 -10.41 11.00
C ILE A 233 -0.81 -11.15 10.90
N GLU A 234 -0.85 -12.36 10.36
CA GLU A 234 0.29 -13.27 10.27
C GLU A 234 0.58 -13.63 8.82
N SER A 235 1.83 -13.43 8.41
CA SER A 235 2.31 -13.79 7.07
C SER A 235 2.93 -15.21 7.03
N LYS A 236 3.09 -15.84 8.21
CA LYS A 236 3.58 -17.22 8.38
C LYS A 236 2.84 -17.88 9.53
N TRP A 237 2.20 -19.00 9.27
CA TRP A 237 1.53 -19.84 10.29
C TRP A 237 1.75 -21.32 9.96
N GLN A 238 1.50 -22.21 10.92
CA GLN A 238 1.77 -23.66 10.76
C GLN A 238 0.99 -24.32 9.60
N GLY A 239 -0.14 -23.74 9.17
CA GLY A 239 -0.92 -24.22 8.02
C GLY A 239 -0.37 -23.78 6.64
N PHE A 240 0.50 -22.77 6.60
CA PHE A 240 1.04 -22.18 5.36
C PHE A 240 1.90 -23.16 4.55
N THR A 241 2.58 -24.10 5.23
CA THR A 241 3.49 -25.08 4.60
C THR A 241 2.77 -26.12 3.75
N LYS A 242 1.45 -26.27 3.88
CA LYS A 242 0.67 -27.25 3.08
C LYS A 242 0.40 -26.78 1.64
N GLY A 243 0.60 -25.50 1.30
CA GLY A 243 0.24 -24.96 -0.02
C GLY A 243 1.33 -24.22 -0.78
N PHE A 244 2.41 -23.76 -0.13
CA PHE A 244 3.26 -22.70 -0.70
C PHE A 244 4.52 -23.17 -1.46
N PHE A 245 4.76 -24.48 -1.64
CA PHE A 245 5.95 -24.99 -2.32
C PHE A 245 5.82 -25.12 -3.86
N SER A 246 4.91 -24.34 -4.48
CA SER A 246 4.59 -24.47 -5.92
C SER A 246 5.33 -23.47 -6.84
N GLY A 247 5.96 -22.42 -6.28
CA GLY A 247 6.62 -21.36 -7.07
C GLY A 247 5.65 -20.30 -7.64
N GLU A 248 4.55 -20.04 -6.93
CA GLU A 248 3.44 -19.16 -7.32
C GLU A 248 3.47 -17.79 -6.64
N ASN A 249 2.75 -16.83 -7.23
CA ASN A 249 2.57 -15.46 -6.71
C ASN A 249 1.43 -15.33 -5.67
N LEU A 250 0.77 -16.42 -5.25
CA LEU A 250 -0.33 -16.38 -4.27
C LEU A 250 0.20 -16.30 -2.82
N PHE A 251 0.49 -15.08 -2.36
CA PHE A 251 0.93 -14.84 -0.98
C PHE A 251 -0.25 -14.60 -0.04
N LEU A 252 -0.60 -15.61 0.77
CA LEU A 252 -1.69 -15.53 1.73
C LEU A 252 -1.23 -15.01 3.10
N ILE A 253 -2.14 -14.33 3.79
CA ILE A 253 -2.01 -13.84 5.16
C ILE A 253 -3.18 -14.38 5.98
N ARG A 254 -2.93 -14.62 7.27
CA ARG A 254 -3.94 -15.09 8.22
C ARG A 254 -4.34 -13.95 9.15
N ALA A 255 -5.62 -13.59 9.14
CA ALA A 255 -6.24 -12.67 10.09
C ALA A 255 -7.00 -13.48 11.14
N SER A 256 -6.78 -13.20 12.43
CA SER A 256 -7.45 -13.90 13.54
C SER A 256 -7.62 -12.98 14.75
N GLY A 257 -8.55 -13.30 15.64
CA GLY A 257 -8.80 -12.53 16.86
C GLY A 257 -10.21 -11.94 16.86
N LYS A 258 -10.39 -10.81 17.54
CA LYS A 258 -11.70 -10.16 17.69
C LYS A 258 -11.63 -8.69 17.27
N GLY A 259 -12.44 -8.25 16.32
CA GLY A 259 -12.50 -6.86 15.88
C GLY A 259 -12.67 -6.68 14.38
N ASP A 260 -12.76 -5.42 13.96
CA ASP A 260 -12.94 -5.06 12.56
C ASP A 260 -11.76 -5.42 11.68
N LEU A 261 -12.07 -5.88 10.47
CA LEU A 261 -11.15 -6.13 9.38
C LEU A 261 -11.75 -5.60 8.07
N TRP A 262 -11.01 -4.73 7.39
CA TRP A 262 -11.34 -4.25 6.04
C TRP A 262 -10.36 -4.81 5.03
N PHE A 263 -10.88 -5.20 3.88
CA PHE A 263 -10.10 -5.72 2.78
C PHE A 263 -10.66 -5.27 1.43
N ASN A 264 -9.80 -5.13 0.43
CA ASN A 264 -10.14 -4.64 -0.90
C ASN A 264 -9.88 -5.67 -2.00
N SER A 265 -10.32 -5.32 -3.20
CA SER A 265 -10.05 -6.03 -4.45
C SER A 265 -9.54 -5.09 -5.55
N TYR A 266 -9.01 -5.69 -6.62
CA TYR A 266 -8.92 -5.03 -7.92
C TYR A 266 -10.19 -5.33 -8.74
N GLY A 267 -11.01 -4.31 -9.00
CA GLY A 267 -12.38 -4.47 -9.48
C GLY A 267 -13.37 -4.76 -8.35
N ALA A 268 -14.53 -5.34 -8.69
CA ALA A 268 -15.60 -5.62 -7.73
C ALA A 268 -15.31 -6.87 -6.88
N ILE A 269 -15.89 -6.94 -5.67
CA ILE A 269 -15.90 -8.15 -4.83
C ILE A 269 -17.17 -8.96 -5.11
N ILE A 270 -17.01 -10.27 -5.32
CA ILE A 270 -18.11 -11.22 -5.36
C ILE A 270 -17.91 -12.24 -4.23
N GLU A 271 -18.89 -12.32 -3.34
CA GLU A 271 -18.95 -13.34 -2.29
C GLU A 271 -19.62 -14.60 -2.81
N ILE A 272 -19.01 -15.75 -2.55
CA ILE A 272 -19.50 -17.05 -3.00
C ILE A 272 -19.58 -17.99 -1.80
N ASP A 273 -20.78 -18.49 -1.54
CA ASP A 273 -21.02 -19.59 -0.61
C ASP A 273 -20.56 -20.91 -1.25
N VAL A 274 -19.49 -21.49 -0.70
CA VAL A 274 -18.96 -22.78 -1.14
C VAL A 274 -19.62 -23.89 -0.33
N GLN A 275 -20.21 -24.85 -1.04
CA GLN A 275 -20.74 -26.09 -0.48
C GLN A 275 -20.19 -27.26 -1.29
N GLY A 276 -19.25 -28.01 -0.72
CA GLY A 276 -18.52 -29.06 -1.43
C GLY A 276 -17.28 -28.50 -2.12
N ASN A 277 -17.08 -28.83 -3.40
CA ASN A 277 -15.86 -28.48 -4.13
C ASN A 277 -16.05 -27.24 -5.01
N TYR A 278 -15.09 -26.32 -4.99
CA TYR A 278 -15.09 -25.13 -5.84
C TYR A 278 -13.70 -24.81 -6.35
N VAL A 279 -13.58 -24.21 -7.54
CA VAL A 279 -12.29 -23.91 -8.17
C VAL A 279 -12.24 -22.44 -8.53
N VAL A 280 -11.17 -21.76 -8.09
CA VAL A 280 -10.95 -20.33 -8.34
C VAL A 280 -9.53 -20.15 -8.89
N ASP A 281 -9.36 -19.26 -9.86
CA ASP A 281 -8.02 -18.78 -10.24
C ASP A 281 -7.31 -18.19 -9.03
N THR A 282 -6.04 -18.53 -8.83
CA THR A 282 -5.28 -18.05 -7.66
C THR A 282 -5.22 -16.53 -7.59
N GLY A 283 -5.07 -15.85 -8.73
CA GLY A 283 -5.00 -14.38 -8.81
C GLY A 283 -6.35 -13.67 -8.65
N ASN A 284 -7.46 -14.40 -8.60
CA ASN A 284 -8.78 -13.84 -8.36
C ASN A 284 -9.26 -14.00 -6.91
N ILE A 285 -8.48 -14.64 -6.04
CA ILE A 285 -8.85 -14.82 -4.64
C ILE A 285 -8.55 -13.54 -3.85
N VAL A 286 -9.56 -13.03 -3.15
CA VAL A 286 -9.40 -11.89 -2.23
C VAL A 286 -9.25 -12.41 -0.81
N ALA A 287 -10.22 -13.21 -0.36
CA ALA A 287 -10.25 -13.80 0.97
C ALA A 287 -11.07 -15.09 1.01
N PHE A 288 -10.89 -15.90 2.04
CA PHE A 288 -11.74 -17.07 2.30
C PHE A 288 -11.73 -17.47 3.78
N THR A 289 -12.80 -18.13 4.21
CA THR A 289 -12.98 -18.54 5.61
C THR A 289 -12.23 -19.83 5.94
N GLU A 290 -11.93 -20.04 7.22
CA GLU A 290 -11.12 -21.18 7.67
C GLU A 290 -11.77 -22.56 7.52
N GLN A 291 -13.09 -22.60 7.35
CA GLN A 291 -13.84 -23.84 7.17
C GLN A 291 -13.62 -24.47 5.77
N LEU A 292 -12.94 -23.75 4.86
CA LEU A 292 -12.54 -24.26 3.56
C LEU A 292 -11.13 -24.83 3.61
N ASP A 293 -11.01 -26.12 3.31
CA ASP A 293 -9.76 -26.69 2.88
C ASP A 293 -9.40 -26.14 1.50
N TYR A 294 -8.12 -25.87 1.27
CA TYR A 294 -7.65 -25.35 -0.01
C TYR A 294 -6.42 -26.10 -0.51
N LYS A 295 -6.37 -26.33 -1.82
CA LYS A 295 -5.25 -26.94 -2.51
C LYS A 295 -4.96 -26.22 -3.80
N ILE A 296 -3.76 -25.68 -3.88
CA ILE A 296 -3.21 -25.11 -5.09
C ILE A 296 -2.83 -26.24 -6.06
N SER A 297 -3.17 -26.08 -7.34
CA SER A 297 -2.91 -27.08 -8.37
C SER A 297 -2.62 -26.43 -9.73
N LYS A 298 -1.61 -26.94 -10.42
CA LYS A 298 -1.33 -26.53 -11.80
C LYS A 298 -2.41 -27.06 -12.75
N VAL A 299 -2.90 -26.21 -13.63
CA VAL A 299 -3.76 -26.56 -14.76
C VAL A 299 -2.86 -26.74 -15.98
N GLY A 300 -2.79 -27.97 -16.50
CA GLY A 300 -2.00 -28.29 -17.69
C GLY A 300 -2.74 -28.12 -19.01
N GLY A 301 -1.99 -28.07 -20.11
CA GLY A 301 -2.50 -28.04 -21.48
C GLY A 301 -3.07 -26.67 -21.89
N TYR A 302 -3.85 -26.64 -22.98
CA TYR A 302 -4.50 -25.43 -23.50
C TYR A 302 -5.43 -24.75 -22.48
N LYS A 303 -5.86 -25.47 -21.42
CA LYS A 303 -6.65 -24.92 -20.33
C LYS A 303 -5.90 -23.87 -19.51
N SER A 304 -4.57 -23.90 -19.46
CA SER A 304 -3.77 -22.90 -18.75
C SER A 304 -3.88 -21.49 -19.37
N LEU A 305 -4.26 -21.39 -20.65
CA LEU A 305 -4.44 -20.13 -21.37
C LEU A 305 -5.69 -19.35 -20.94
N PHE A 306 -6.65 -19.99 -20.26
CA PHE A 306 -7.89 -19.35 -19.80
C PHE A 306 -7.79 -18.79 -18.37
N PHE A 307 -6.70 -19.09 -17.67
CA PHE A 307 -6.41 -18.57 -16.32
C PHE A 307 -5.46 -17.37 -16.42
N SER A 308 -5.13 -16.71 -15.30
CA SER A 308 -4.31 -15.49 -15.17
C SER A 308 -2.91 -15.50 -15.82
N GLY A 309 -2.59 -16.54 -16.60
CA GLY A 309 -1.34 -16.71 -17.33
C GLY A 309 -0.33 -17.58 -16.58
N GLU A 310 -0.49 -17.73 -15.27
CA GLU A 310 0.38 -18.55 -14.42
C GLU A 310 0.05 -20.05 -14.50
N GLY A 311 -1.18 -20.39 -14.91
CA GLY A 311 -1.64 -21.76 -15.06
C GLY A 311 -1.88 -22.48 -13.73
N PHE A 312 -2.24 -21.76 -12.68
CA PHE A 312 -2.57 -22.32 -11.36
C PHE A 312 -3.99 -21.96 -10.94
N VAL A 313 -4.61 -22.87 -10.17
CA VAL A 313 -5.92 -22.66 -9.55
C VAL A 313 -5.88 -23.11 -8.11
N CYS A 314 -6.69 -22.46 -7.28
CA CYS A 314 -7.01 -22.93 -5.95
C CYS A 314 -8.28 -23.78 -6.00
N ARG A 315 -8.19 -24.99 -5.45
CA ARG A 315 -9.32 -25.89 -5.26
C ARG A 315 -9.74 -25.83 -3.82
N PHE A 316 -10.93 -25.32 -3.57
CA PHE A 316 -11.57 -25.32 -2.26
C PHE A 316 -12.43 -26.58 -2.09
N SER A 317 -12.48 -27.08 -0.86
CA SER A 317 -13.42 -28.11 -0.41
C SER A 317 -13.94 -27.80 0.99
N GLY A 318 -15.21 -28.07 1.26
CA GLY A 318 -15.83 -27.89 2.58
C GLY A 318 -17.08 -27.04 2.52
N GLN A 319 -17.39 -26.32 3.61
CA GLN A 319 -18.51 -25.39 3.67
C GLN A 319 -18.05 -24.08 4.28
N GLY A 320 -18.07 -23.00 3.50
CA GLY A 320 -17.56 -21.69 3.91
C GLY A 320 -17.73 -20.66 2.81
N LYS A 321 -17.04 -19.53 2.92
CA LYS A 321 -17.14 -18.43 1.95
C LYS A 321 -15.80 -18.14 1.29
N VAL A 322 -15.85 -17.79 0.01
CA VAL A 322 -14.73 -17.21 -0.74
C VAL A 322 -15.16 -15.87 -1.34
N TRP A 323 -14.33 -14.86 -1.16
CA TRP A 323 -14.45 -13.57 -1.83
C TRP A 323 -13.50 -13.56 -3.01
N ILE A 324 -14.02 -13.26 -4.19
CA ILE A 324 -13.24 -13.16 -5.42
C ILE A 324 -13.29 -11.73 -5.97
N GLN A 325 -12.28 -11.39 -6.78
CA GLN A 325 -12.20 -10.13 -7.49
C GLN A 325 -12.48 -10.30 -8.98
N THR A 326 -13.11 -9.29 -9.59
CA THR A 326 -13.48 -9.35 -11.02
C THR A 326 -12.34 -9.01 -11.98
N ARG A 327 -11.22 -8.48 -11.48
CA ARG A 327 -10.04 -8.16 -12.30
C ARG A 327 -8.76 -8.73 -11.71
N GLY A 328 -7.83 -9.11 -12.58
CA GLY A 328 -6.47 -9.52 -12.22
C GLY A 328 -5.46 -8.47 -12.67
N VAL A 329 -4.51 -8.13 -11.79
CA VAL A 329 -3.47 -7.12 -12.08
C VAL A 329 -2.62 -7.58 -13.26
N ASP A 330 -2.24 -8.85 -13.32
CA ASP A 330 -1.41 -9.40 -14.40
C ASP A 330 -2.13 -9.40 -15.75
N ALA A 331 -3.43 -9.76 -15.76
CA ALA A 331 -4.25 -9.70 -16.96
C ALA A 331 -4.37 -8.26 -17.49
N PHE A 332 -4.53 -7.28 -16.59
CA PHE A 332 -4.53 -5.86 -16.97
C PHE A 332 -3.16 -5.40 -17.46
N ALA A 333 -2.08 -5.75 -16.76
CA ALA A 333 -0.73 -5.39 -17.15
C ALA A 333 -0.35 -5.97 -18.51
N TRP A 334 -0.74 -7.22 -18.78
CA TRP A 334 -0.55 -7.88 -20.07
C TRP A 334 -1.32 -7.17 -21.20
N TRP A 335 -2.60 -6.85 -20.99
CA TRP A 335 -3.39 -6.08 -21.95
C TRP A 335 -2.78 -4.69 -22.21
N ALA A 336 -2.34 -4.00 -21.15
CA ALA A 336 -1.75 -2.67 -21.23
C ALA A 336 -0.35 -2.67 -21.87
N HIS A 337 0.37 -3.80 -21.82
CA HIS A 337 1.75 -3.92 -22.31
C HIS A 337 1.87 -3.54 -23.78
N ALA A 338 0.88 -3.87 -24.62
CA ALA A 338 0.86 -3.53 -26.03
C ALA A 338 0.87 -2.02 -26.30
N TYR A 339 0.40 -1.21 -25.34
CA TYR A 339 0.30 0.24 -25.46
C TYR A 339 1.48 0.98 -24.79
N ARG A 340 2.41 0.26 -24.16
CA ARG A 340 3.57 0.89 -23.53
C ARG A 340 4.55 1.38 -24.61
N PRO A 341 5.17 2.56 -24.46
CA PRO A 341 6.23 2.98 -25.36
C PRO A 341 7.38 1.95 -25.36
N SER A 342 7.62 1.29 -26.48
CA SER A 342 8.83 0.51 -26.69
C SER A 342 9.87 1.39 -27.38
N ARG A 343 11.06 1.56 -26.81
CA ARG A 343 12.18 2.11 -27.57
C ARG A 343 12.45 1.16 -28.73
N SER A 344 12.27 1.63 -29.97
CA SER A 344 12.85 0.94 -31.11
C SER A 344 14.37 1.02 -30.97
N SER A 345 15.05 -0.12 -30.94
CA SER A 345 16.49 -0.17 -31.13
C SER A 345 16.77 0.29 -32.57
N GLY A 346 17.06 1.58 -32.73
CA GLY A 346 17.62 2.17 -33.94
C GLY A 346 19.13 2.13 -33.91
#